data_AF-A0A3N0XFP5-F1
#
_entry.id   AF-A0A3N0XFP5-F1
#
_cell.length_a   1.000
_cell.length_b   1.000
_cell.length_c   1.000
_cell.angle_alpha   90.00
_cell.angle_beta   90.00
_cell.angle_gamma   90.00
#
_symmetry.space_group_name_H-M   'P 1'
#
loop_
_entity.id
_entity.type
_entity.pdbx_description
1 polymer ?
#
loop_
_entity_poly.entity_id
_entity_poly.type
_entity_poly.pdbx_seq_one_letter_code
_entity_poly.pdbx_strand_id
1 'polypeptide(L)'
;MTCGIQTITGSIHSSVTCVMSNTTNHVFWTATTSSVPVACVAGPMTITSIAPSVALHEELYIMFSTEKKSMLCIKCFRDMPIENRTHCIDIETAHGQGCEILDQAVLVVKELQMSVREAIVLLKAMLGEVRTNAEEEESAICTQFNNIQEKLAERKKALLKAAERFDKVMFLTYIFNSQHEEKEKALKEQLSNLSTLLPTLQVHLVTCSAFLGSANKYEFLDMGYQLMERLCSIVTLPHKFRPVQSSKINTDYHAEFACCLEPLLMPGQRRPGAVTGGTALSYRLSALSMSCPSTSLSEMPFGRRPTFHRYICTKVLLAEGRESPFTEHCRNFEKSYRVLQTEVQRLKDEVQEMHRDLTKHHSLINTDTMDEILERSLLIDEQIASQYSAVQTQRAVFEEIWDVTFQRVTNEQEIYEAQLHDLLQLKQENSYLTTIARQIGPYILSIAKVKERLEPRLF
;
A
#
# COMPACT_ATOMS: atom_id res chain seq x y z
N MET A 1 64.49 -32.69 -24.25
CA MET A 1 65.17 -32.96 -25.53
C MET A 1 64.20 -32.66 -26.66
N THR A 2 64.75 -32.11 -27.75
CA THR A 2 64.15 -31.77 -29.05
C THR A 2 63.14 -30.62 -29.14
N CYS A 3 63.66 -29.58 -29.80
CA CYS A 3 63.09 -28.38 -30.40
C CYS A 3 62.24 -28.71 -31.65
N GLY A 4 61.28 -27.84 -32.00
CA GLY A 4 60.55 -27.86 -33.27
C GLY A 4 59.65 -26.63 -33.44
N ILE A 5 59.82 -25.91 -34.55
CA ILE A 5 59.45 -24.51 -34.80
C ILE A 5 58.00 -24.30 -35.29
N GLN A 6 57.44 -23.12 -34.93
CA GLN A 6 56.31 -22.33 -35.45
C GLN A 6 55.42 -22.90 -36.60
N THR A 7 54.10 -22.67 -36.49
CA THR A 7 53.33 -21.86 -37.46
C THR A 7 52.02 -21.38 -36.81
N ILE A 8 51.78 -20.07 -36.88
CA ILE A 8 50.57 -19.37 -36.43
C ILE A 8 49.48 -19.57 -37.49
N THR A 9 48.35 -20.19 -37.13
CA THR A 9 47.08 -20.02 -37.86
C THR A 9 45.94 -19.99 -36.84
N GLY A 10 45.22 -18.87 -36.81
CA GLY A 10 44.02 -18.71 -36.00
C GLY A 10 42.82 -19.33 -36.71
N SER A 11 42.02 -20.08 -35.97
CA SER A 11 40.61 -20.34 -36.29
C SER A 11 39.89 -20.75 -35.02
N ILE A 12 39.08 -19.85 -34.46
CA ILE A 12 38.19 -20.13 -33.34
C ILE A 12 36.89 -20.67 -33.94
N HIS A 13 36.65 -21.95 -33.70
CA HIS A 13 35.35 -22.58 -33.87
C HIS A 13 34.37 -22.02 -32.82
N SER A 14 33.18 -21.63 -33.26
CA SER A 14 31.99 -21.53 -32.40
C SER A 14 30.77 -21.86 -33.25
N SER A 15 30.23 -23.05 -33.02
CA SER A 15 28.99 -23.55 -33.60
C SER A 15 27.82 -23.10 -32.72
N VAL A 16 26.75 -22.56 -33.32
CA VAL A 16 25.47 -22.35 -32.62
C VAL A 16 24.39 -23.17 -33.32
N THR A 17 23.93 -24.19 -32.61
CA THR A 17 22.70 -24.94 -32.87
C THR A 17 21.48 -24.11 -32.50
N CYS A 18 20.52 -24.02 -33.42
CA CYS A 18 19.25 -23.32 -33.25
C CYS A 18 18.23 -24.26 -32.58
N VAL A 19 17.62 -23.83 -31.47
CA VAL A 19 16.39 -24.43 -30.93
C VAL A 19 15.31 -23.36 -30.99
N MET A 20 14.30 -23.57 -31.84
CA MET A 20 13.10 -22.75 -31.89
C MET A 20 12.05 -23.27 -30.91
N SER A 21 11.42 -22.37 -30.15
CA SER A 21 10.13 -22.61 -29.52
C SER A 21 9.33 -21.31 -29.46
N ASN A 22 8.18 -21.32 -30.14
CA ASN A 22 7.18 -20.26 -30.22
C ASN A 22 6.57 -19.95 -28.85
N THR A 23 6.44 -18.67 -28.46
CA THR A 23 5.19 -17.89 -28.56
C THR A 23 5.34 -16.49 -27.92
N THR A 24 5.01 -15.47 -28.72
CA THR A 24 4.46 -14.13 -28.37
C THR A 24 5.26 -13.16 -27.48
N ASN A 25 5.87 -12.20 -28.18
CA ASN A 25 6.01 -10.76 -27.89
C ASN A 25 6.83 -10.32 -26.67
N HIS A 26 8.15 -10.22 -26.86
CA HIS A 26 8.93 -8.97 -26.72
C HIS A 26 10.34 -9.24 -27.27
N VAL A 27 10.62 -8.80 -28.50
CA VAL A 27 11.94 -8.93 -29.12
C VAL A 27 12.81 -7.75 -28.67
N PHE A 28 13.75 -8.02 -27.77
CA PHE A 28 14.85 -7.08 -27.48
C PHE A 28 15.83 -7.10 -28.66
N TRP A 29 15.96 -5.97 -29.35
CA TRP A 29 17.08 -5.74 -30.26
C TRP A 29 18.32 -5.40 -29.42
N THR A 30 19.17 -6.38 -29.16
CA THR A 30 20.53 -6.10 -28.69
C THR A 30 21.36 -5.63 -29.88
N ALA A 31 21.55 -4.31 -29.97
CA ALA A 31 22.52 -3.73 -30.88
C ALA A 31 23.94 -4.08 -30.39
N THR A 32 24.47 -5.22 -30.83
CA THR A 32 25.90 -5.51 -30.75
C THR A 32 26.62 -4.51 -31.66
N THR A 33 27.12 -3.42 -31.09
CA THR A 33 28.05 -2.53 -31.77
C THR A 33 29.37 -3.26 -31.95
N SER A 34 29.47 -3.96 -33.08
CA SER A 34 30.72 -4.40 -33.67
C SER A 34 31.68 -3.21 -33.72
N SER A 35 32.75 -3.29 -32.96
CA SER A 35 33.90 -2.40 -33.02
C SER A 35 34.52 -2.46 -34.41
N VAL A 36 34.15 -1.51 -35.27
CA VAL A 36 34.90 -1.23 -36.50
C VAL A 36 36.14 -0.44 -36.10
N PRO A 37 37.36 -0.96 -36.31
CA PRO A 37 38.55 -0.13 -36.21
C PRO A 37 38.57 0.75 -37.47
N VAL A 38 38.22 2.04 -37.32
CA VAL A 38 38.51 3.04 -38.35
C VAL A 38 40.01 3.30 -38.29
N ALA A 39 40.78 2.41 -38.90
CA ALA A 39 42.14 2.69 -39.30
C ALA A 39 42.05 3.64 -40.51
N CYS A 40 42.14 4.94 -40.27
CA CYS A 40 42.51 5.88 -41.33
C CYS A 40 43.98 5.60 -41.69
N VAL A 41 44.20 4.62 -42.57
CA VAL A 41 45.47 4.46 -43.26
C VAL A 41 45.56 5.61 -44.27
N ALA A 42 46.10 6.74 -43.83
CA ALA A 42 46.62 7.74 -44.74
C ALA A 42 47.85 7.11 -45.41
N GLY A 43 47.65 6.53 -46.59
CA GLY A 43 48.77 6.12 -47.44
C GLY A 43 49.66 7.33 -47.75
N PRO A 44 50.99 7.17 -47.85
CA PRO A 44 51.86 8.28 -48.20
C PRO A 44 51.45 8.82 -49.57
N MET A 45 50.93 10.05 -49.60
CA MET A 45 50.87 10.80 -50.85
C MET A 45 52.31 11.10 -51.27
N THR A 46 52.84 10.30 -52.19
CA THR A 46 54.04 10.65 -52.94
C THR A 46 53.76 11.94 -53.70
N ILE A 47 54.28 13.05 -53.19
CA ILE A 47 54.37 14.31 -53.92
C ILE A 47 55.40 14.08 -55.01
N THR A 48 54.94 13.67 -56.19
CA THR A 48 55.75 13.73 -57.40
C THR A 48 56.17 15.18 -57.58
N SER A 49 57.48 15.44 -57.62
CA SER A 49 58.03 16.75 -57.97
C SER A 49 57.35 17.25 -59.26
N ILE A 50 56.46 18.23 -59.12
CA ILE A 50 55.88 18.93 -60.26
C ILE A 50 56.98 19.90 -60.71
N ALA A 51 57.69 19.54 -61.77
CA ALA A 51 58.49 20.50 -62.53
C ALA A 51 57.59 21.70 -62.90
N PRO A 52 58.10 22.96 -62.89
CA PRO A 52 57.28 24.14 -63.14
C PRO A 52 56.58 23.99 -64.49
N SER A 53 55.27 23.74 -64.45
CA SER A 53 54.48 23.47 -65.65
C SER A 53 54.48 24.72 -66.52
N VAL A 54 54.87 24.57 -67.76
CA VAL A 54 54.84 25.61 -68.79
C VAL A 54 53.42 26.19 -68.92
N ALA A 55 53.26 27.47 -68.58
CA ALA A 55 52.13 28.30 -69.06
C ALA A 55 52.25 28.50 -70.57
N LEU A 56 51.18 28.99 -71.20
CA LEU A 56 51.01 29.43 -72.61
C LEU A 56 52.24 30.00 -73.37
N HIS A 57 53.31 30.40 -72.68
CA HIS A 57 54.48 31.10 -73.21
C HIS A 57 55.84 30.39 -73.03
N GLU A 58 55.90 29.14 -72.55
CA GLU A 58 57.18 28.41 -72.31
C GLU A 58 58.14 29.13 -71.35
N GLU A 59 57.61 29.97 -70.47
CA GLU A 59 58.37 30.73 -69.48
C GLU A 59 58.08 30.27 -68.05
N LEU A 60 59.07 30.42 -67.18
CA LEU A 60 58.92 30.18 -65.74
C LEU A 60 57.89 31.16 -65.16
N TYR A 61 56.98 30.62 -64.35
CA TYR A 61 56.16 31.44 -63.48
C TYR A 61 57.07 32.14 -62.47
N ILE A 62 56.88 33.44 -62.29
CA ILE A 62 57.63 34.26 -61.33
C ILE A 62 56.72 35.11 -60.43
N MET A 63 55.45 35.25 -60.80
CA MET A 63 54.45 36.03 -60.06
C MET A 63 53.17 35.23 -59.81
N PHE A 64 52.40 35.63 -58.82
CA PHE A 64 51.10 35.06 -58.45
C PHE A 64 50.07 36.18 -58.32
N SER A 65 48.91 36.03 -58.97
CA SER A 65 47.78 36.94 -58.78
C SER A 65 46.92 36.45 -57.62
N THR A 66 46.82 37.24 -56.55
CA THR A 66 45.99 36.91 -55.39
C THR A 66 44.50 37.01 -55.68
N GLU A 67 44.11 37.90 -56.60
CA GLU A 67 42.73 38.09 -57.04
C GLU A 67 42.24 36.91 -57.91
N LYS A 68 43.01 36.53 -58.93
CA LYS A 68 42.66 35.42 -59.84
C LYS A 68 43.10 34.04 -59.35
N LYS A 69 43.89 33.98 -58.28
CA LYS A 69 44.50 32.76 -57.71
C LYS A 69 45.25 31.93 -58.75
N SER A 70 46.04 32.60 -59.59
CA SER A 70 46.74 31.99 -60.73
C SER A 70 48.21 32.40 -60.79
N MET A 71 49.08 31.47 -61.20
CA MET A 71 50.49 31.74 -61.46
C MET A 71 50.67 32.47 -62.80
N LEU A 72 51.62 33.41 -62.85
CA LEU A 72 51.89 34.28 -64.00
C LEU A 72 53.38 34.28 -64.35
N CYS A 73 53.69 34.09 -65.63
CA CYS A 73 55.02 34.38 -66.17
C CYS A 73 55.13 35.89 -66.48
N ILE A 74 56.33 36.35 -66.85
CA ILE A 74 56.56 37.77 -67.11
C ILE A 74 55.69 38.30 -68.27
N LYS A 75 55.43 37.49 -69.31
CA LYS A 75 54.52 37.85 -70.41
C LYS A 75 53.06 37.98 -69.96
N CYS A 76 52.52 36.98 -69.25
CA CYS A 76 51.15 37.05 -68.70
C CYS A 76 50.93 38.26 -67.78
N PHE A 77 51.95 38.67 -67.03
CA PHE A 77 51.90 39.87 -66.19
C PHE A 77 51.91 41.17 -67.02
N ARG A 78 52.72 41.24 -68.09
CA ARG A 78 52.77 42.39 -69.00
C ARG A 78 51.50 42.55 -69.82
N ASP A 79 50.86 41.45 -70.19
CA ASP A 79 49.61 41.46 -70.95
C ASP A 79 48.38 41.73 -70.06
N MET A 80 48.56 41.75 -68.73
CA MET A 80 47.51 42.04 -67.77
C MET A 80 47.25 43.56 -67.65
N PRO A 81 45.97 44.00 -67.58
CA PRO A 81 45.63 45.41 -67.37
C PRO A 81 46.23 45.95 -66.06
N ILE A 82 46.59 47.23 -66.06
CA ILE A 82 47.39 47.88 -65.01
C ILE A 82 46.69 47.82 -63.65
N GLU A 83 45.36 47.91 -63.64
CA GLU A 83 44.53 47.85 -62.43
C GLU A 83 44.67 46.52 -61.68
N ASN A 84 44.90 45.41 -62.41
CA ASN A 84 45.01 44.07 -61.83
C ASN A 84 46.45 43.71 -61.41
N ARG A 85 47.43 44.52 -61.82
CA ARG A 85 48.85 44.28 -61.47
C ARG A 85 49.15 44.56 -60.00
N THR A 86 48.33 45.39 -59.35
CA THR A 86 48.42 45.69 -57.91
C THR A 86 48.15 44.47 -57.03
N HIS A 87 47.42 43.47 -57.53
CA HIS A 87 47.13 42.20 -56.87
C HIS A 87 48.13 41.08 -57.22
N CYS A 88 49.26 41.42 -57.84
CA CYS A 88 50.31 40.47 -58.18
C CYS A 88 51.48 40.60 -57.22
N ILE A 89 51.92 39.46 -56.67
CA ILE A 89 53.06 39.36 -55.77
C ILE A 89 54.05 38.34 -56.35
N ASP A 90 55.32 38.38 -55.94
CA ASP A 90 56.28 37.36 -56.33
C ASP A 90 55.91 36.00 -55.75
N ILE A 91 56.35 34.92 -56.40
CA ILE A 91 55.97 33.55 -56.02
C ILE A 91 56.49 33.16 -54.63
N GLU A 92 57.65 33.65 -54.21
CA GLU A 92 58.23 33.30 -52.91
C GLU A 92 57.39 33.92 -51.78
N THR A 93 57.00 35.19 -51.91
CA THR A 93 56.09 35.86 -50.98
C THR A 93 54.70 35.23 -50.98
N ALA A 94 54.13 34.90 -52.15
CA ALA A 94 52.84 34.23 -52.26
C ALA A 94 52.84 32.86 -51.57
N HIS A 95 53.91 32.10 -51.76
CA HIS A 95 54.10 30.81 -51.13
C HIS A 95 54.24 30.96 -49.61
N GLY A 96 55.02 31.93 -49.11
CA GLY A 96 55.15 32.21 -47.68
C GLY A 96 53.81 32.55 -47.02
N GLN A 97 53.05 33.47 -47.60
CA GLN A 97 51.71 33.83 -47.11
C GLN A 97 50.73 32.64 -47.18
N GLY A 98 50.80 31.84 -48.25
CA GLY A 98 49.99 30.62 -48.39
C GLY A 98 50.29 29.58 -47.32
N CYS A 99 51.58 29.39 -46.99
CA CYS A 99 52.00 28.50 -45.90
C CYS A 99 51.48 28.98 -44.54
N GLU A 100 51.60 30.26 -44.21
CA GLU A 100 51.10 30.80 -42.94
C GLU A 100 49.57 30.62 -42.77
N ILE A 101 48.81 30.91 -43.84
CA ILE A 101 47.35 30.72 -43.82
C ILE A 101 47.00 29.23 -43.67
N LEU A 102 47.73 28.34 -44.36
CA LEU A 102 47.53 26.90 -44.26
C LEU A 102 47.88 26.38 -42.87
N ASP A 103 48.98 26.82 -42.28
CA ASP A 103 49.41 26.44 -40.92
C ASP A 103 48.37 26.87 -39.89
N GLN A 104 47.84 28.08 -40.00
CA GLN A 104 46.77 28.55 -39.12
C GLN A 104 45.49 27.71 -39.27
N ALA A 105 45.10 27.35 -40.49
CA ALA A 105 43.96 26.47 -40.73
C ALA A 105 44.19 25.07 -40.15
N VAL A 106 45.40 24.52 -40.29
CA VAL A 106 45.78 23.22 -39.71
C VAL A 106 45.72 23.24 -38.19
N LEU A 107 46.15 24.33 -37.54
CA LEU A 107 46.04 24.48 -36.09
C LEU A 107 44.58 24.43 -35.61
N VAL A 108 43.68 25.17 -36.26
CA VAL A 108 42.24 25.15 -35.94
C VAL A 108 41.65 23.76 -36.12
N VAL A 109 42.03 23.03 -37.19
CA VAL A 109 41.58 21.65 -37.41
C VAL A 109 42.10 20.70 -36.33
N LYS A 110 43.35 20.87 -35.87
CA LYS A 110 43.92 20.08 -34.77
C LYS A 110 43.19 20.31 -33.44
N GLU A 111 42.87 21.57 -33.13
CA GLU A 111 42.08 21.91 -31.93
C GLU A 111 40.68 21.29 -31.98
N LEU A 112 39.99 21.42 -33.13
CA LEU A 112 38.69 20.78 -33.33
C LEU A 112 38.79 19.26 -33.20
N GLN A 113 39.82 18.64 -33.79
CA GLN A 113 40.05 17.20 -33.69
C GLN A 113 40.22 16.77 -32.23
N MET A 114 40.98 17.53 -31.43
CA MET A 114 41.18 17.26 -30.01
C MET A 114 39.87 17.37 -29.23
N SER A 115 39.11 18.45 -29.43
CA SER A 115 37.80 18.64 -28.80
C SER A 115 36.80 17.52 -29.15
N VAL A 116 36.76 17.09 -30.41
CA VAL A 116 35.92 15.96 -30.84
C VAL A 116 36.35 14.65 -30.16
N ARG A 117 37.65 14.39 -29.99
CA ARG A 117 38.15 13.20 -29.28
C ARG A 117 37.72 13.21 -27.81
N GLU A 118 37.84 14.35 -27.13
CA GLU A 118 37.40 14.51 -25.74
C GLU A 118 35.89 14.30 -25.61
N ALA A 119 35.10 14.89 -26.51
CA ALA A 119 33.64 14.71 -26.54
C ALA A 119 33.24 13.24 -26.75
N ILE A 120 33.94 12.50 -27.62
CA ILE A 120 33.70 11.06 -27.81
C ILE A 120 33.97 10.28 -26.53
N VAL A 121 35.06 10.58 -25.82
CA VAL A 121 35.39 9.90 -24.55
C VAL A 121 34.33 10.19 -23.50
N LEU A 122 33.91 11.45 -23.35
CA LEU A 122 32.86 11.85 -22.42
C LEU A 122 31.53 11.15 -22.72
N LEU A 123 31.09 11.16 -23.98
CA LEU A 123 29.85 10.51 -24.39
C LEU A 123 29.88 8.99 -24.14
N LYS A 124 31.03 8.34 -24.35
CA LYS A 124 31.20 6.91 -24.01
C LYS A 124 31.10 6.66 -22.50
N ALA A 125 31.67 7.54 -21.68
CA ALA A 125 31.57 7.43 -20.23
C ALA A 125 30.11 7.59 -19.76
N MET A 126 29.42 8.62 -20.25
CA MET A 126 28.00 8.86 -19.94
C MET A 126 27.10 7.69 -20.38
N LEU A 127 27.35 7.08 -21.54
CA LEU A 127 26.62 5.89 -21.97
C LEU A 127 26.85 4.69 -21.04
N GLY A 128 28.06 4.55 -20.47
CA GLY A 128 28.36 3.54 -19.46
C GLY A 128 27.60 3.78 -18.17
N GLU A 129 27.61 5.02 -17.68
CA GLU A 129 26.91 5.43 -16.45
C GLU A 129 25.39 5.26 -16.57
N VAL A 130 24.79 5.62 -17.71
CA VAL A 130 23.36 5.39 -17.94
C VAL A 130 23.01 3.90 -17.90
N ARG A 131 23.90 3.03 -18.41
CA ARG A 131 23.69 1.58 -18.36
C ARG A 131 23.77 1.05 -16.93
N THR A 132 24.77 1.46 -16.17
CA THR A 132 24.91 1.05 -14.76
C THR A 132 23.73 1.54 -13.93
N ASN A 133 23.29 2.79 -14.13
CA ASN A 133 22.13 3.34 -13.43
C ASN A 133 20.85 2.56 -13.75
N ALA A 134 20.67 2.12 -15.01
CA ALA A 134 19.52 1.30 -15.39
C ALA A 134 19.54 -0.09 -14.71
N GLU A 135 20.71 -0.73 -14.63
CA GLU A 135 20.90 -2.01 -13.94
C GLU A 135 20.66 -1.88 -12.42
N GLU A 136 21.12 -0.79 -11.81
CA GLU A 136 20.88 -0.48 -10.40
C GLU A 136 19.39 -0.25 -10.10
N GLU A 137 18.69 0.50 -10.96
CA GLU A 137 17.25 0.73 -10.82
C GLU A 137 16.44 -0.57 -10.98
N GLU A 138 16.80 -1.41 -11.96
CA GLU A 138 16.18 -2.73 -12.13
C GLU A 138 16.36 -3.62 -10.88
N SER A 139 17.57 -3.63 -10.32
CA SER A 139 17.88 -4.34 -9.07
C SER A 139 17.11 -3.79 -7.86
N ALA A 140 16.98 -2.47 -7.76
CA ALA A 140 16.21 -1.81 -6.71
C ALA A 140 14.73 -2.17 -6.78
N ILE A 141 14.13 -2.15 -7.98
CA ILE A 141 12.74 -2.56 -8.22
C ILE A 141 12.55 -4.03 -7.81
N CYS A 142 13.45 -4.93 -8.24
CA CYS A 142 13.38 -6.35 -7.88
C CYS A 142 13.45 -6.56 -6.36
N THR A 143 14.36 -5.84 -5.70
CA THR A 143 14.51 -5.90 -4.24
C THR A 143 13.26 -5.41 -3.52
N GLN A 144 12.66 -4.31 -3.99
CA GLN A 144 11.42 -3.78 -3.42
C GLN A 144 10.25 -4.74 -3.61
N PHE A 145 10.13 -5.36 -4.79
CA PHE A 145 9.10 -6.36 -5.07
C PHE A 145 9.23 -7.59 -4.15
N ASN A 146 10.44 -8.12 -3.98
CA ASN A 146 10.70 -9.24 -3.07
C ASN A 146 10.35 -8.89 -1.61
N ASN A 147 10.68 -7.68 -1.15
CA ASN A 147 10.30 -7.20 0.18
C ASN A 147 8.77 -7.13 0.37
N ILE A 148 8.03 -6.72 -0.66
CA ILE A 148 6.56 -6.70 -0.62
C ILE A 148 6.02 -8.12 -0.51
N GLN A 149 6.53 -9.06 -1.31
CA GLN A 149 6.12 -10.46 -1.24
C GLN A 149 6.37 -11.07 0.14
N GLU A 150 7.53 -10.81 0.74
CA GLU A 150 7.88 -11.31 2.07
C GLU A 150 6.90 -10.78 3.12
N LYS A 151 6.66 -9.46 3.15
CA LYS A 151 5.69 -8.85 4.08
C LYS A 151 4.28 -9.40 3.90
N LEU A 152 3.87 -9.66 2.66
CA LEU A 152 2.55 -10.23 2.35
C LEU A 152 2.46 -11.69 2.82
N ALA A 153 3.52 -12.48 2.65
CA ALA A 153 3.60 -13.85 3.15
C ALA A 153 3.57 -13.88 4.69
N GLU A 154 4.29 -12.98 5.36
CA GLU A 154 4.23 -12.82 6.82
C GLU A 154 2.81 -12.47 7.28
N ARG A 155 2.15 -11.54 6.59
CA ARG A 155 0.78 -11.14 6.92
C ARG A 155 -0.21 -12.30 6.73
N LYS A 156 -0.09 -13.06 5.64
CA LYS A 156 -0.88 -14.28 5.40
C LYS A 156 -0.70 -15.29 6.55
N LYS A 157 0.55 -15.54 6.97
CA LYS A 157 0.85 -16.45 8.09
C LYS A 157 0.24 -15.96 9.41
N ALA A 158 0.27 -14.66 9.67
CA ALA A 158 -0.35 -14.07 10.85
C ALA A 158 -1.88 -14.20 10.83
N LEU A 159 -2.52 -14.00 9.67
CA LEU A 159 -3.96 -14.17 9.50
C LEU A 159 -4.40 -15.62 9.67
N LEU A 160 -3.67 -16.59 9.10
CA LEU A 160 -3.95 -18.00 9.30
C LEU A 160 -3.86 -18.40 10.77
N LYS A 161 -2.83 -17.94 11.49
CA LYS A 161 -2.72 -18.16 12.94
C LYS A 161 -3.85 -17.50 13.73
N ALA A 162 -4.40 -16.37 13.27
CA ALA A 162 -5.56 -15.74 13.91
C ALA A 162 -6.83 -16.55 13.64
N ALA A 163 -7.03 -17.04 12.41
CA ALA A 163 -8.15 -17.91 12.07
C ALA A 163 -8.14 -19.22 12.89
N GLU A 164 -6.98 -19.87 13.02
CA GLU A 164 -6.81 -21.06 13.87
C GLU A 164 -7.18 -20.79 15.35
N ARG A 165 -6.97 -19.57 15.85
CA ARG A 165 -7.38 -19.18 17.22
C ARG A 165 -8.87 -18.99 17.32
N PHE A 166 -9.50 -18.37 16.33
CA PHE A 166 -10.96 -18.23 16.31
C PHE A 166 -11.64 -19.60 16.29
N ASP A 167 -11.11 -20.55 15.52
CA ASP A 167 -11.60 -21.94 15.51
C ASP A 167 -11.43 -22.61 16.89
N LYS A 168 -10.30 -22.39 17.58
CA LYS A 168 -10.08 -22.90 18.95
C LYS A 168 -11.02 -22.26 19.98
N VAL A 169 -11.25 -20.95 19.92
CA VAL A 169 -12.19 -20.25 20.80
C VAL A 169 -13.61 -20.78 20.57
N MET A 170 -14.01 -20.97 19.31
CA MET A 170 -15.29 -21.58 18.96
C MET A 170 -15.43 -22.99 19.54
N PHE A 171 -14.38 -23.82 19.45
CA PHE A 171 -14.37 -25.16 20.03
C PHE A 171 -14.50 -25.13 21.57
N LEU A 172 -13.84 -24.20 22.25
CA LEU A 172 -13.97 -24.02 23.69
C LEU A 172 -15.36 -23.54 24.11
N THR A 173 -15.96 -22.62 23.34
CA THR A 173 -17.34 -22.18 23.55
C THR A 173 -18.31 -23.34 23.37
N TYR A 174 -18.09 -24.21 22.37
CA TYR A 174 -18.89 -25.41 22.16
C TYR A 174 -18.79 -26.38 23.34
N ILE A 175 -17.57 -26.70 23.82
CA ILE A 175 -17.36 -27.58 24.98
C ILE A 175 -18.01 -27.00 26.24
N PHE A 176 -17.87 -25.69 26.46
CA PHE A 176 -18.47 -25.01 27.60
C PHE A 176 -20.01 -25.10 27.57
N ASN A 177 -20.62 -24.78 26.43
CA ASN A 177 -22.07 -24.84 26.26
C ASN A 177 -22.60 -26.27 26.43
N SER A 178 -21.89 -27.27 25.88
CA SER A 178 -22.24 -28.69 26.05
C SER A 178 -22.20 -29.11 27.52
N GLN A 179 -21.17 -28.73 28.27
CA GLN A 179 -21.11 -29.03 29.72
C GLN A 179 -22.19 -28.31 30.52
N HIS A 180 -22.53 -27.07 30.15
CA HIS A 180 -23.61 -26.33 30.77
C HIS A 180 -24.95 -27.05 30.54
N GLU A 181 -25.24 -27.43 29.30
CA GLU A 181 -26.48 -28.09 28.91
C GLU A 181 -26.66 -29.46 29.57
N GLU A 182 -25.61 -30.29 29.61
CA GLU A 182 -25.66 -31.59 30.29
C GLU A 182 -25.95 -31.45 31.80
N LYS A 183 -25.31 -30.48 32.47
CA LYS A 183 -25.53 -30.22 33.90
C LYS A 183 -26.91 -29.66 34.18
N GLU A 184 -27.38 -28.73 33.34
CA GLU A 184 -28.72 -28.16 33.46
C GLU A 184 -29.80 -29.23 33.29
N LYS A 185 -29.63 -30.12 32.29
CA LYS A 185 -30.53 -31.24 32.06
C LYS A 185 -30.59 -32.18 33.28
N ALA A 186 -29.44 -32.52 33.85
CA ALA A 186 -29.39 -33.36 35.06
C ALA A 186 -30.10 -32.72 36.26
N LEU A 187 -29.94 -31.41 36.47
CA LEU A 187 -30.63 -30.68 37.54
C LEU A 187 -32.13 -30.57 37.31
N LYS A 188 -32.57 -30.30 36.08
CA LYS A 188 -33.99 -30.27 35.71
C LYS A 188 -34.67 -31.62 35.92
N GLU A 189 -33.98 -32.71 35.60
CA GLU A 189 -34.47 -34.07 35.84
C GLU A 189 -34.58 -34.38 37.35
N GLN A 190 -33.58 -34.00 38.16
CA GLN A 190 -33.67 -34.12 39.62
C GLN A 190 -34.82 -33.28 40.20
N LEU A 191 -35.00 -32.06 39.71
CA LEU A 191 -36.08 -31.18 40.14
C LEU A 191 -37.45 -31.79 39.79
N SER A 192 -37.62 -32.31 38.57
CA SER A 192 -38.85 -32.98 38.14
C SER A 192 -39.20 -34.16 39.04
N ASN A 193 -38.21 -34.99 39.39
CA ASN A 193 -38.40 -36.10 40.31
C ASN A 193 -38.85 -35.63 41.72
N LEU A 194 -38.26 -34.56 42.25
CA LEU A 194 -38.68 -34.01 43.54
C LEU A 194 -40.07 -33.35 43.48
N SER A 195 -40.38 -32.65 42.38
CA SER A 195 -41.69 -32.03 42.15
C SER A 195 -42.82 -33.05 42.03
N THR A 196 -42.56 -34.27 41.57
CA THR A 196 -43.57 -35.36 41.54
C THR A 196 -43.70 -36.07 42.90
N LEU A 197 -42.64 -36.13 43.70
CA LEU A 197 -42.65 -36.73 45.03
C LEU A 197 -43.39 -35.85 46.07
N LEU A 198 -43.26 -34.53 45.96
CA LEU A 198 -43.81 -33.58 46.93
C LEU A 198 -45.34 -33.67 47.09
N PRO A 199 -46.16 -33.70 46.02
CA PRO A 199 -47.61 -33.91 46.13
C PRO A 199 -47.97 -35.26 46.76
N THR A 200 -47.22 -36.31 46.44
CA THR A 200 -47.43 -37.65 47.00
C THR A 200 -47.24 -37.65 48.52
N LEU A 201 -46.19 -36.99 49.01
CA LEU A 201 -45.94 -36.81 50.44
C LEU A 201 -47.02 -35.95 51.12
N GLN A 202 -47.44 -34.85 50.49
CA GLN A 202 -48.50 -33.98 51.03
C GLN A 202 -49.83 -34.73 51.18
N VAL A 203 -50.23 -35.53 50.19
CA VAL A 203 -51.45 -36.35 50.24
C VAL A 203 -51.37 -37.36 51.39
N HIS A 204 -50.25 -38.06 51.55
CA HIS A 204 -50.08 -38.99 52.66
C HIS A 204 -50.12 -38.30 54.02
N LEU A 205 -49.48 -37.14 54.18
CA LEU A 205 -49.50 -36.38 55.44
C LEU A 205 -50.90 -35.88 55.80
N VAL A 206 -51.65 -35.32 54.84
CA VAL A 206 -53.03 -34.85 55.05
C VAL A 206 -53.94 -36.03 55.39
N THR A 207 -53.81 -37.15 54.68
CA THR A 207 -54.62 -38.37 54.94
C THR A 207 -54.32 -38.95 56.34
N CYS A 208 -53.04 -38.98 56.75
CA CYS A 208 -52.65 -39.44 58.08
C CYS A 208 -53.16 -38.51 59.18
N SER A 209 -53.08 -37.19 58.98
CA SER A 209 -53.59 -36.21 59.93
C SER A 209 -55.12 -36.31 60.08
N ALA A 210 -55.84 -36.49 58.98
CA ALA A 210 -57.28 -36.70 59.00
C ALA A 210 -57.66 -38.02 59.72
N PHE A 211 -56.95 -39.11 59.44
CA PHE A 211 -57.16 -40.40 60.10
C PHE A 211 -56.91 -40.30 61.62
N LEU A 212 -55.80 -39.71 62.05
CA LEU A 212 -55.49 -39.54 63.47
C LEU A 212 -56.48 -38.63 64.21
N GLY A 213 -57.03 -37.62 63.52
CA GLY A 213 -58.00 -36.69 64.10
C GLY A 213 -59.43 -37.22 64.17
N SER A 214 -59.78 -38.27 63.42
CA SER A 214 -61.15 -38.77 63.28
C SER A 214 -61.36 -40.24 63.64
N ALA A 215 -60.31 -41.06 63.66
CA ALA A 215 -60.41 -42.49 63.92
C ALA A 215 -60.77 -42.78 65.38
N ASN A 216 -61.72 -43.69 65.58
CA ASN A 216 -61.99 -44.24 66.91
C ASN A 216 -60.99 -45.36 67.28
N LYS A 217 -60.96 -45.77 68.55
CA LYS A 217 -59.99 -46.74 69.07
C LYS A 217 -59.97 -48.10 68.35
N TYR A 218 -61.08 -48.51 67.74
CA TYR A 218 -61.18 -49.79 67.03
C TYR A 218 -60.67 -49.66 65.59
N GLU A 219 -61.05 -48.60 64.89
CA GLU A 219 -60.56 -48.26 63.54
C GLU A 219 -59.05 -48.01 63.52
N PHE A 220 -58.52 -47.41 64.58
CA PHE A 220 -57.09 -47.20 64.74
C PHE A 220 -56.31 -48.52 64.86
N LEU A 221 -56.80 -49.48 65.65
CA LEU A 221 -56.11 -50.76 65.85
C LEU A 221 -56.19 -51.66 64.61
N ASP A 222 -57.25 -51.55 63.82
CA ASP A 222 -57.43 -52.32 62.58
C ASP A 222 -56.56 -51.78 61.43
N MET A 223 -56.58 -50.45 61.21
CA MET A 223 -55.95 -49.84 60.03
C MET A 223 -54.65 -49.08 60.33
N GLY A 224 -54.39 -48.72 61.58
CA GLY A 224 -53.22 -47.91 61.96
C GLY A 224 -51.89 -48.61 61.67
N TYR A 225 -51.80 -49.92 61.88
CA TYR A 225 -50.58 -50.68 61.60
C TYR A 225 -50.27 -50.78 60.10
N GLN A 226 -51.28 -50.94 59.25
CA GLN A 226 -51.12 -50.93 57.79
C GLN A 226 -50.71 -49.53 57.29
N LEU A 227 -51.26 -48.46 57.89
CA LEU A 227 -50.86 -47.08 57.57
C LEU A 227 -49.41 -46.80 57.98
N MET A 228 -48.99 -47.26 59.16
CA MET A 228 -47.61 -47.15 59.62
C MET A 228 -46.64 -47.91 58.71
N GLU A 229 -46.99 -49.13 58.28
CA GLU A 229 -46.20 -49.91 57.32
C GLU A 229 -46.06 -49.18 55.98
N ARG A 230 -47.15 -48.58 55.48
CA ARG A 230 -47.15 -47.80 54.24
C ARG A 230 -46.31 -46.52 54.37
N LEU A 231 -46.39 -45.80 55.49
CA LEU A 231 -45.53 -44.64 55.75
C LEU A 231 -44.05 -45.06 55.86
N CYS A 232 -43.76 -46.14 56.57
CA CYS A 232 -42.41 -46.70 56.65
C CYS A 232 -41.89 -47.05 55.25
N SER A 233 -42.70 -47.65 54.37
CA SER A 233 -42.30 -47.97 53.00
C SER A 233 -41.95 -46.75 52.14
N ILE A 234 -42.58 -45.60 52.39
CA ILE A 234 -42.30 -44.34 51.70
C ILE A 234 -41.00 -43.73 52.22
N VAL A 235 -40.74 -43.84 53.52
CA VAL A 235 -39.53 -43.31 54.18
C VAL A 235 -38.30 -44.16 53.87
N THR A 236 -38.44 -45.48 53.72
CA THR A 236 -37.33 -46.39 53.40
C THR A 236 -36.96 -46.38 51.92
N LEU A 237 -37.76 -45.75 51.06
CA LEU A 237 -37.42 -45.58 49.65
C LEU A 237 -36.19 -44.66 49.51
N PRO A 238 -35.17 -45.02 48.73
CA PRO A 238 -33.96 -44.22 48.57
C PRO A 238 -34.25 -42.95 47.76
N HIS A 239 -34.59 -41.88 48.47
CA HIS A 239 -34.83 -40.56 47.87
C HIS A 239 -33.51 -39.79 47.73
N LYS A 240 -33.18 -39.38 46.51
CA LYS A 240 -31.98 -38.58 46.22
C LYS A 240 -32.26 -37.10 46.49
N PHE A 241 -32.25 -36.69 47.76
CA PHE A 241 -32.48 -35.29 48.16
C PHE A 241 -31.28 -34.37 47.95
N ARG A 242 -30.07 -34.92 47.76
CA ARG A 242 -28.85 -34.13 47.57
C ARG A 242 -28.45 -34.08 46.09
N PRO A 243 -28.05 -32.91 45.57
CA PRO A 243 -27.44 -32.83 44.25
C PRO A 243 -26.24 -33.79 44.19
N VAL A 244 -26.25 -34.70 43.22
CA VAL A 244 -25.15 -35.65 43.00
C VAL A 244 -23.99 -34.98 42.25
N GLN A 245 -24.28 -33.86 41.57
CA GLN A 245 -23.33 -33.08 40.80
C GLN A 245 -23.18 -31.68 41.38
N SER A 246 -21.96 -31.15 41.33
CA SER A 246 -21.65 -29.77 41.70
C SER A 246 -22.19 -28.80 40.64
N SER A 247 -22.74 -27.67 41.07
CA SER A 247 -23.15 -26.56 40.18
C SER A 247 -21.97 -25.86 39.50
N LYS A 248 -20.73 -26.18 39.89
CA LYS A 248 -19.54 -25.52 39.36
C LYS A 248 -19.16 -26.09 37.99
N ILE A 249 -19.12 -25.23 36.97
CA ILE A 249 -18.53 -25.54 35.66
C ILE A 249 -17.03 -25.27 35.79
N ASN A 250 -16.21 -26.32 35.67
CA ASN A 250 -14.76 -26.23 35.77
C ASN A 250 -14.16 -26.64 34.43
N THR A 251 -14.16 -25.72 33.49
CA THR A 251 -13.36 -25.81 32.27
C THR A 251 -12.07 -25.02 32.52
N ASP A 252 -10.93 -25.46 31.99
CA ASP A 252 -9.66 -24.71 32.09
C ASP A 252 -9.63 -23.53 31.10
N TYR A 253 -10.80 -22.92 30.88
CA TYR A 253 -11.05 -21.92 29.84
C TYR A 253 -10.22 -20.67 30.06
N HIS A 254 -9.91 -20.33 31.31
CA HIS A 254 -9.05 -19.19 31.62
C HIS A 254 -7.61 -19.39 31.12
N ALA A 255 -7.04 -20.60 31.26
CA ALA A 255 -5.70 -20.89 30.78
C ALA A 255 -5.66 -20.92 29.24
N GLU A 256 -6.63 -21.58 28.62
CA GLU A 256 -6.67 -21.66 27.15
C GLU A 256 -7.01 -20.32 26.48
N PHE A 257 -7.90 -19.52 27.08
CA PHE A 257 -8.20 -18.17 26.63
C PHE A 257 -6.97 -17.26 26.77
N ALA A 258 -6.23 -17.36 27.89
CA ALA A 258 -4.96 -16.64 28.06
C ALA A 258 -3.93 -17.03 26.99
N CYS A 259 -3.77 -18.32 26.68
CA CYS A 259 -2.89 -18.79 25.60
C CYS A 259 -3.33 -18.31 24.21
N CYS A 260 -4.64 -18.18 23.96
CA CYS A 260 -5.16 -17.64 22.70
C CYS A 260 -4.90 -16.12 22.57
N LEU A 261 -4.88 -15.40 23.69
CA LEU A 261 -4.66 -13.95 23.74
C LEU A 261 -3.19 -13.54 23.86
N GLU A 262 -2.31 -14.41 24.38
CA GLU A 262 -0.87 -14.14 24.61
C GLU A 262 -0.17 -13.49 23.40
N PRO A 263 -0.42 -13.90 22.13
CA PRO A 263 0.23 -13.26 20.99
C PRO A 263 -0.49 -12.01 20.46
N LEU A 264 -1.73 -11.72 20.89
CA LEU A 264 -2.46 -10.47 20.58
C LEU A 264 -2.13 -9.34 21.55
N LEU A 265 -1.74 -9.70 22.77
CA LEU A 265 -1.30 -8.75 23.80
C LEU A 265 0.18 -8.34 23.63
N MET A 266 0.93 -9.04 22.77
CA MET A 266 2.31 -8.71 22.41
C MET A 266 2.49 -8.28 20.92
N PRO A 267 1.74 -7.31 20.35
CA PRO A 267 1.97 -6.86 18.97
C PRO A 267 3.30 -6.11 18.75
N GLY A 268 4.10 -5.91 19.80
CA GLY A 268 5.13 -4.87 19.82
C GLY A 268 6.54 -5.30 20.22
N GLN A 269 6.85 -6.58 20.44
CA GLN A 269 8.23 -6.97 20.73
C GLN A 269 9.00 -7.19 19.42
N ARG A 270 9.42 -6.08 18.79
CA ARG A 270 10.52 -6.10 17.82
C ARG A 270 11.67 -6.86 18.47
N ARG A 271 12.06 -8.00 17.87
CA ARG A 271 13.34 -8.65 18.19
C ARG A 271 14.45 -7.61 18.01
N PRO A 272 15.26 -7.29 19.04
CA PRO A 272 16.61 -6.84 18.79
C PRO A 272 17.37 -8.06 18.24
N GLY A 273 18.10 -7.87 17.14
CA GLY A 273 18.95 -8.88 16.56
C GLY A 273 19.83 -9.54 17.63
N ALA A 274 19.96 -10.86 17.53
CA ALA A 274 20.86 -11.63 18.36
C ALA A 274 22.30 -11.14 18.11
N VAL A 275 22.85 -10.42 19.07
CA VAL A 275 24.30 -10.37 19.28
C VAL A 275 24.55 -10.94 20.67
N THR A 276 25.33 -12.02 20.65
CA THR A 276 25.95 -12.75 21.75
C THR A 276 26.33 -11.93 22.98
N GLY A 277 25.98 -12.44 24.16
CA GLY A 277 26.78 -12.31 25.40
C GLY A 277 26.05 -11.81 26.64
N GLY A 278 25.97 -12.65 27.68
CA GLY A 278 26.09 -12.19 29.08
C GLY A 278 24.86 -12.23 29.98
N THR A 279 24.80 -13.27 30.81
CA THR A 279 24.53 -13.29 32.27
C THR A 279 23.29 -12.58 32.87
N ALA A 280 22.42 -13.42 33.45
CA ALA A 280 21.58 -13.28 34.66
C ALA A 280 21.14 -11.88 35.16
N LEU A 281 19.84 -11.75 35.47
CA LEU A 281 19.37 -11.57 36.86
C LEU A 281 17.84 -11.73 36.99
N SER A 282 17.50 -12.38 38.10
CA SER A 282 16.18 -12.69 38.65
C SER A 282 15.39 -11.43 39.04
N TYR A 283 14.07 -11.44 38.87
CA TYR A 283 13.17 -11.01 39.94
C TYR A 283 11.83 -11.76 39.85
N ARG A 284 11.59 -12.58 40.88
CA ARG A 284 10.28 -13.11 41.26
C ARG A 284 9.41 -12.00 41.86
N LEU A 285 8.08 -12.20 41.89
CA LEU A 285 7.14 -11.93 43.01
C LEU A 285 5.72 -12.14 42.42
N SER A 286 5.08 -13.29 42.61
CA SER A 286 4.30 -13.72 43.79
C SER A 286 2.93 -13.04 43.93
N ALA A 287 1.91 -13.90 43.92
CA ALA A 287 0.52 -13.66 44.24
C ALA A 287 0.29 -13.24 45.71
N LEU A 288 -0.69 -12.37 45.94
CA LEU A 288 -1.47 -12.16 47.18
C LEU A 288 -2.76 -11.41 46.74
N SER A 289 -3.95 -12.00 46.85
CA SER A 289 -4.84 -12.04 48.02
C SER A 289 -5.84 -10.88 48.09
N MET A 290 -7.12 -11.25 48.15
CA MET A 290 -8.30 -10.44 48.46
C MET A 290 -8.13 -9.61 49.75
N SER A 291 -8.64 -8.38 49.75
CA SER A 291 -9.31 -7.72 50.89
C SER A 291 -9.99 -6.43 50.43
N CYS A 292 -11.31 -6.37 50.60
CA CYS A 292 -12.09 -5.12 50.62
C CYS A 292 -11.74 -4.32 51.89
N PRO A 293 -11.88 -2.99 51.84
CA PRO A 293 -12.72 -2.34 52.86
C PRO A 293 -13.64 -1.26 52.28
N SER A 294 -14.82 -1.17 52.88
CA SER A 294 -15.84 -0.17 52.58
C SER A 294 -15.64 1.13 53.42
N THR A 295 -15.98 2.24 52.77
CA THR A 295 -16.54 3.51 53.31
C THR A 295 -15.63 4.50 54.05
N SER A 296 -15.34 5.63 53.38
CA SER A 296 -15.45 6.96 53.99
C SER A 296 -15.66 8.04 52.92
N LEU A 297 -16.75 8.79 53.05
CA LEU A 297 -17.03 10.06 52.39
C LEU A 297 -15.92 11.08 52.68
N SER A 298 -15.21 11.57 51.66
CA SER A 298 -14.71 12.94 51.62
C SER A 298 -14.23 13.31 50.21
N GLU A 299 -14.83 14.38 49.68
CA GLU A 299 -14.31 15.31 48.66
C GLU A 299 -13.46 14.73 47.51
N MET A 300 -14.12 14.42 46.39
CA MET A 300 -13.43 14.30 45.10
C MET A 300 -13.43 15.64 44.36
N PRO A 301 -12.25 16.17 43.97
CA PRO A 301 -12.15 17.40 43.20
C PRO A 301 -12.65 17.16 41.77
N PHE A 302 -13.22 18.23 41.19
CA PHE A 302 -13.72 18.32 39.82
C PHE A 302 -12.74 17.72 38.79
N GLY A 303 -12.91 16.43 38.50
CA GLY A 303 -12.27 15.74 37.39
C GLY A 303 -12.97 16.12 36.10
N ARG A 304 -12.29 16.87 35.25
CA ARG A 304 -12.70 17.17 33.87
C ARG A 304 -13.21 15.89 33.20
N ARG A 305 -14.48 15.88 32.78
CA ARG A 305 -14.96 14.93 31.77
C ARG A 305 -14.09 15.11 30.53
N PRO A 306 -13.42 14.08 30.02
CA PRO A 306 -12.83 14.18 28.71
C PRO A 306 -13.96 14.12 27.67
N THR A 307 -14.30 15.29 27.13
CA THR A 307 -15.16 15.47 25.96
C THR A 307 -14.44 14.91 24.73
N PHE A 308 -14.40 13.58 24.62
CA PHE A 308 -13.80 12.92 23.47
C PHE A 308 -14.70 13.12 22.23
N HIS A 309 -14.12 13.74 21.21
CA HIS A 309 -14.39 13.54 19.78
C HIS A 309 -15.71 13.97 19.12
N ARG A 310 -16.71 14.48 19.84
CA ARG A 310 -18.06 14.65 19.25
C ARG A 310 -18.27 15.83 18.28
N TYR A 311 -17.27 16.70 18.07
CA TYR A 311 -17.50 17.99 17.37
C TYR A 311 -16.67 18.20 16.10
N ILE A 312 -15.73 17.31 15.76
CA ILE A 312 -14.68 17.63 14.79
C ILE A 312 -15.07 17.37 13.32
N CYS A 313 -16.02 16.50 12.97
CA CYS A 313 -16.23 16.12 11.56
C CYS A 313 -17.51 16.61 10.90
N THR A 314 -18.61 16.84 11.63
CA THR A 314 -19.87 17.21 10.98
C THR A 314 -19.93 18.69 10.57
N LYS A 315 -19.31 19.59 11.33
CA LYS A 315 -19.39 21.04 11.04
C LYS A 315 -18.53 21.50 9.87
N VAL A 316 -17.42 20.82 9.60
CA VAL A 316 -16.52 21.14 8.48
C VAL A 316 -17.18 20.75 7.15
N LEU A 317 -17.76 19.55 7.07
CA LEU A 317 -18.48 19.07 5.87
C LEU A 317 -19.77 19.86 5.59
N LEU A 318 -20.45 20.34 6.62
CA LEU A 318 -21.66 21.17 6.46
C LEU A 318 -21.37 22.63 6.10
N ALA A 319 -20.11 23.08 6.23
CA ALA A 319 -19.70 24.45 5.86
C ALA A 319 -19.37 24.58 4.36
N GLU A 320 -19.06 23.47 3.67
CA GLU A 320 -18.70 23.48 2.24
C GLU A 320 -19.89 23.68 1.29
N GLY A 321 -21.12 23.76 1.80
CA GLY A 321 -22.30 24.24 1.06
C GLY A 321 -22.77 23.37 -0.10
N ARG A 322 -22.13 22.22 -0.39
CA ARG A 322 -22.62 21.24 -1.34
C ARG A 322 -23.59 20.29 -0.66
N GLU A 323 -24.84 20.34 -1.10
CA GLU A 323 -25.86 19.39 -0.72
C GLU A 323 -25.52 18.00 -1.30
N SER A 324 -25.14 17.09 -0.41
CA SER A 324 -24.89 15.69 -0.71
C SER A 324 -25.75 14.79 0.19
N PRO A 325 -26.07 13.55 -0.25
CA PRO A 325 -26.76 12.58 0.59
C PRO A 325 -26.08 12.36 1.95
N PHE A 326 -24.74 12.46 1.99
CA PHE A 326 -23.97 12.33 3.22
C PHE A 326 -24.15 13.53 4.16
N THR A 327 -24.07 14.75 3.64
CA THR A 327 -24.30 15.96 4.44
C THR A 327 -25.74 16.02 4.99
N GLU A 328 -26.72 15.54 4.23
CA GLU A 328 -28.11 15.44 4.71
C GLU A 328 -28.27 14.40 5.82
N HIS A 329 -27.70 13.20 5.64
CA HIS A 329 -27.66 12.17 6.68
C HIS A 329 -27.02 12.70 7.97
N CYS A 330 -25.89 13.40 7.88
CA CYS A 330 -25.22 13.97 9.05
C CYS A 330 -26.10 14.99 9.80
N ARG A 331 -26.87 15.84 9.09
CA ARG A 331 -27.82 16.76 9.73
C ARG A 331 -28.97 16.03 10.42
N ASN A 332 -29.53 15.02 9.76
CA ASN A 332 -30.64 14.24 10.28
C ASN A 332 -30.22 13.41 11.52
N PHE A 333 -29.03 12.82 11.49
CA PHE A 333 -28.45 12.12 12.62
C PHE A 333 -28.22 13.06 13.81
N GLU A 334 -27.60 14.22 13.60
CA GLU A 334 -27.33 15.18 14.68
C GLU A 334 -28.63 15.70 15.31
N LYS A 335 -29.67 15.94 14.50
CA LYS A 335 -31.01 16.31 15.01
C LYS A 335 -31.59 15.20 15.90
N SER A 336 -31.59 13.95 15.41
CA SER A 336 -32.17 12.80 16.12
C SER A 336 -31.38 12.47 17.40
N TYR A 337 -30.06 12.53 17.33
CA TYR A 337 -29.20 12.33 18.49
C TYR A 337 -29.46 13.38 19.57
N ARG A 338 -29.63 14.66 19.23
CA ARG A 338 -29.92 15.70 20.22
C ARG A 338 -31.21 15.42 20.98
N VAL A 339 -32.25 14.95 20.29
CA VAL A 339 -33.52 14.57 20.93
C VAL A 339 -33.28 13.42 21.91
N LEU A 340 -32.63 12.33 21.46
CA LEU A 340 -32.30 11.19 22.34
C LEU A 340 -31.43 11.60 23.53
N GLN A 341 -30.47 12.49 23.32
CA GLN A 341 -29.61 13.01 24.38
C GLN A 341 -30.42 13.77 25.44
N THR A 342 -31.39 14.57 25.02
CA THR A 342 -32.29 15.28 25.94
C THR A 342 -33.18 14.30 26.72
N GLU A 343 -33.74 13.28 26.06
CA GLU A 343 -34.59 12.28 26.73
C GLU A 343 -33.82 11.43 27.75
N VAL A 344 -32.60 10.98 27.41
CA VAL A 344 -31.73 10.26 28.36
C VAL A 344 -31.37 11.13 29.56
N GLN A 345 -31.10 12.42 29.32
CA GLN A 345 -30.79 13.35 30.42
C GLN A 345 -32.02 13.57 31.32
N ARG A 346 -33.22 13.69 30.75
CA ARG A 346 -34.47 13.79 31.51
C ARG A 346 -34.73 12.54 32.35
N LEU A 347 -34.58 11.34 31.77
CA LEU A 347 -34.72 10.08 32.49
C LEU A 347 -33.74 9.98 33.67
N LYS A 348 -32.50 10.42 33.46
CA LYS A 348 -31.50 10.47 34.52
C LYS A 348 -31.92 11.40 35.65
N ASP A 349 -32.47 12.56 35.33
CA ASP A 349 -32.92 13.53 36.33
C ASP A 349 -34.13 12.97 37.14
N GLU A 350 -35.08 12.30 36.47
CA GLU A 350 -36.21 11.59 37.11
C GLU A 350 -35.75 10.47 38.06
N VAL A 351 -34.79 9.64 37.63
CA VAL A 351 -34.22 8.57 38.48
C VAL A 351 -33.48 9.17 39.68
N GLN A 352 -32.77 10.28 39.50
CA GLN A 352 -32.05 10.95 40.59
C GLN A 352 -33.00 11.58 41.60
N GLU A 353 -34.11 12.15 41.15
CA GLU A 353 -35.16 12.71 42.01
C GLU A 353 -35.84 11.61 42.83
N MET A 354 -36.27 10.53 42.20
CA MET A 354 -36.82 9.36 42.89
C MET A 354 -35.84 8.79 43.94
N HIS A 355 -34.54 8.70 43.62
CA HIS A 355 -33.53 8.26 44.59
C HIS A 355 -33.39 9.23 45.77
N ARG A 356 -33.53 10.55 45.55
CA ARG A 356 -33.52 11.55 46.63
C ARG A 356 -34.73 11.41 47.53
N ASP A 357 -35.92 11.19 46.96
CA ASP A 357 -37.15 11.00 47.71
C ASP A 357 -37.10 9.75 48.59
N LEU A 358 -36.61 8.65 48.03
CA LEU A 358 -36.33 7.39 48.75
C LEU A 358 -35.39 7.60 49.95
N THR A 359 -34.29 8.32 49.73
CA THR A 359 -33.20 8.44 50.70
C THR A 359 -33.46 9.50 51.77
N LYS A 360 -34.13 10.61 51.42
CA LYS A 360 -34.30 11.77 52.30
C LYS A 360 -35.71 11.96 52.83
N HIS A 361 -36.74 11.63 52.06
CA HIS A 361 -38.11 11.98 52.40
C HIS A 361 -38.89 10.81 53.02
N HIS A 362 -38.37 9.57 52.97
CA HIS A 362 -39.06 8.35 53.43
C HIS A 362 -40.53 8.30 52.98
N SER A 363 -40.83 8.91 51.84
CA SER A 363 -42.16 8.99 51.27
C SER A 363 -42.62 7.58 50.87
N LEU A 364 -43.92 7.30 51.05
CA LEU A 364 -44.54 6.09 50.51
C LEU A 364 -44.30 6.07 48.99
N ILE A 365 -43.44 5.15 48.57
CA ILE A 365 -42.98 5.02 47.20
C ILE A 365 -44.18 4.64 46.34
N ASN A 366 -44.51 5.46 45.34
CA ASN A 366 -45.51 5.08 44.37
C ASN A 366 -44.86 4.12 43.37
N THR A 367 -45.17 2.83 43.47
CA THR A 367 -44.68 1.79 42.55
C THR A 367 -45.01 2.12 41.09
N ASP A 368 -46.12 2.81 40.85
CA ASP A 368 -46.56 3.19 39.50
C ASP A 368 -45.56 4.16 38.84
N THR A 369 -44.93 5.05 39.62
CA THR A 369 -43.92 5.98 39.09
C THR A 369 -42.61 5.29 38.71
N MET A 370 -42.25 4.22 39.40
CA MET A 370 -41.08 3.39 39.04
C MET A 370 -41.35 2.64 37.73
N ASP A 371 -42.55 2.08 37.58
CA ASP A 371 -42.96 1.37 36.37
C ASP A 371 -42.98 2.31 35.15
N GLU A 372 -43.45 3.55 35.31
CA GLU A 372 -43.39 4.59 34.26
C GLU A 372 -41.94 4.95 33.85
N ILE A 373 -41.02 5.05 34.82
CA ILE A 373 -39.59 5.32 34.54
C ILE A 373 -38.97 4.13 33.79
N LEU A 374 -39.29 2.90 34.18
CA LEU A 374 -38.83 1.69 33.50
C LEU A 374 -39.37 1.60 32.07
N GLU A 375 -40.66 1.85 31.87
CA GLU A 375 -41.29 1.86 30.54
C GLU A 375 -40.65 2.92 29.64
N ARG A 376 -40.40 4.12 30.17
CA ARG A 376 -39.70 5.20 29.45
C ARG A 376 -38.25 4.85 29.11
N SER A 377 -37.55 4.14 29.99
CA SER A 377 -36.21 3.63 29.71
C SER A 377 -36.22 2.64 28.54
N LEU A 378 -37.16 1.70 28.54
CA LEU A 378 -37.32 0.73 27.46
C LEU A 378 -37.64 1.41 26.12
N LEU A 379 -38.50 2.43 26.13
CA LEU A 379 -38.84 3.20 24.94
C LEU A 379 -37.61 3.94 24.37
N ILE A 380 -36.79 4.54 25.24
CA ILE A 380 -35.54 5.20 24.82
C ILE A 380 -34.57 4.19 24.21
N ASP A 381 -34.44 2.99 24.80
CA ASP A 381 -33.61 1.92 24.25
C ASP A 381 -34.08 1.46 22.86
N GLU A 382 -35.40 1.31 22.65
CA GLU A 382 -35.97 0.98 21.34
C GLU A 382 -35.69 2.07 20.31
N GLN A 383 -35.83 3.35 20.68
CA GLN A 383 -35.50 4.47 19.80
C GLN A 383 -34.01 4.52 19.45
N ILE A 384 -33.12 4.24 20.42
CA ILE A 384 -31.67 4.15 20.17
C ILE A 384 -31.37 2.99 19.21
N ALA A 385 -31.96 1.82 19.41
CA ALA A 385 -31.78 0.65 18.55
C ALA A 385 -32.27 0.93 17.11
N SER A 386 -33.43 1.59 16.97
CA SER A 386 -33.96 2.01 15.66
C SER A 386 -33.03 3.00 14.96
N GLN A 387 -32.56 4.04 15.65
CA GLN A 387 -31.61 5.00 15.08
C GLN A 387 -30.28 4.35 14.70
N TYR A 388 -29.78 3.43 15.53
CA TYR A 388 -28.57 2.67 15.23
C TYR A 388 -28.73 1.83 13.95
N SER A 389 -29.85 1.10 13.82
CA SER A 389 -30.14 0.29 12.63
C SER A 389 -30.31 1.15 11.37
N ALA A 390 -30.94 2.32 11.48
CA ALA A 390 -31.06 3.27 10.38
C ALA A 390 -29.68 3.77 9.90
N VAL A 391 -28.79 4.14 10.82
CA VAL A 391 -27.41 4.55 10.49
C VAL A 391 -26.62 3.40 9.88
N GLN A 392 -26.77 2.18 10.43
CA GLN A 392 -26.11 0.99 9.90
C GLN A 392 -26.57 0.65 8.47
N THR A 393 -27.85 0.86 8.15
CA THR A 393 -28.38 0.65 6.80
C THR A 393 -27.83 1.68 5.81
N GLN A 394 -27.71 2.95 6.22
CA GLN A 394 -27.14 4.01 5.38
C GLN A 394 -25.67 3.79 5.05
N ARG A 395 -24.92 3.04 5.88
CA ARG A 395 -23.52 2.70 5.61
C ARG A 395 -23.33 2.02 4.26
N ALA A 396 -24.14 1.02 3.93
CA ALA A 396 -24.03 0.30 2.66
C ALA A 396 -24.30 1.21 1.45
N VAL A 397 -25.27 2.12 1.58
CA VAL A 397 -25.60 3.11 0.54
C VAL A 397 -24.44 4.07 0.30
N PHE A 398 -23.78 4.54 1.36
CA PHE A 398 -22.62 5.42 1.22
C PHE A 398 -21.40 4.69 0.66
N GLU A 399 -21.16 3.44 1.05
CA GLU A 399 -20.09 2.61 0.47
C GLU A 399 -20.27 2.50 -1.06
N GLU A 400 -21.49 2.24 -1.54
CA GLU A 400 -21.79 2.20 -2.99
C GLU A 400 -21.56 3.56 -3.68
N ILE A 401 -22.05 4.66 -3.09
CA ILE A 401 -21.84 6.01 -3.66
C ILE A 401 -20.35 6.37 -3.74
N TRP A 402 -19.58 6.01 -2.71
CA TRP A 402 -18.14 6.27 -2.67
C TRP A 402 -17.40 5.42 -3.69
N ASP A 403 -17.74 4.15 -3.85
CA ASP A 403 -17.13 3.26 -4.84
C ASP A 403 -17.38 3.78 -6.27
N VAL A 404 -18.61 4.19 -6.58
CA VAL A 404 -18.94 4.79 -7.89
C VAL A 404 -18.17 6.08 -8.12
N THR A 405 -18.07 6.93 -7.08
CA THR A 405 -17.33 8.20 -7.17
C THR A 405 -15.84 7.96 -7.36
N PHE A 406 -15.28 7.00 -6.65
CA PHE A 406 -13.88 6.60 -6.76
C PHE A 406 -13.59 6.09 -8.17
N GLN A 407 -14.39 5.16 -8.68
CA GLN A 407 -14.22 4.63 -10.04
C GLN A 407 -14.35 5.72 -11.11
N ARG A 408 -15.29 6.66 -10.94
CA ARG A 408 -15.42 7.81 -11.86
C ARG A 408 -14.14 8.63 -11.91
N VAL A 409 -13.59 8.99 -10.74
CA VAL A 409 -12.35 9.77 -10.64
C VAL A 409 -11.16 9.00 -11.21
N THR A 410 -11.06 7.69 -10.98
CA THR A 410 -10.03 6.84 -11.60
C THR A 410 -10.11 6.88 -13.11
N ASN A 411 -11.31 6.72 -13.69
CA ASN A 411 -11.50 6.81 -15.13
C ASN A 411 -11.13 8.21 -15.68
N GLU A 412 -11.50 9.28 -14.96
CA GLU A 412 -11.12 10.65 -15.33
C GLU A 412 -9.59 10.84 -15.33
N GLN A 413 -8.89 10.27 -14.35
CA GLN A 413 -7.42 10.29 -14.29
C GLN A 413 -6.78 9.50 -15.43
N GLU A 414 -7.29 8.32 -15.76
CA GLU A 414 -6.81 7.52 -16.89
C GLU A 414 -6.96 8.26 -18.23
N ILE A 415 -8.11 8.91 -18.43
CA ILE A 415 -8.34 9.74 -19.63
C ILE A 415 -7.36 10.91 -19.68
N TYR A 416 -7.15 11.59 -18.55
CA TYR A 416 -6.21 12.72 -18.48
C TYR A 416 -4.77 12.28 -18.78
N GLU A 417 -4.32 11.15 -18.22
CA GLU A 417 -3.01 10.58 -18.52
C GLU A 417 -2.89 10.21 -20.00
N ALA A 418 -3.90 9.57 -20.60
CA ALA A 418 -3.90 9.26 -22.03
C ALA A 418 -3.76 10.54 -22.90
N GLN A 419 -4.48 11.61 -22.54
CA GLN A 419 -4.37 12.90 -23.22
C GLN A 419 -2.97 13.51 -23.11
N LEU A 420 -2.30 13.39 -21.96
CA LEU A 420 -0.91 13.82 -21.80
C LEU A 420 0.04 13.03 -22.71
N HIS A 421 -0.14 11.72 -22.80
CA HIS A 421 0.66 10.86 -23.68
C HIS A 421 0.48 11.24 -25.16
N ASP A 422 -0.75 11.48 -25.61
CA ASP A 422 -1.04 11.92 -26.98
C ASP A 422 -0.32 13.25 -27.31
N LEU A 423 -0.33 14.21 -26.38
CA LEU A 423 0.38 15.49 -26.56
C LEU A 423 1.90 15.32 -26.61
N LEU A 424 2.46 14.41 -25.81
CA LEU A 424 3.89 14.09 -25.84
C LEU A 424 4.29 13.44 -27.16
N GLN A 425 3.45 12.53 -27.68
CA GLN A 425 3.66 11.90 -28.98
C GLN A 425 3.69 12.96 -30.09
N LEU A 426 2.69 13.84 -30.16
CA LEU A 426 2.64 14.93 -31.15
C LEU A 426 3.87 15.84 -31.06
N LYS A 427 4.36 16.13 -29.85
CA LYS A 427 5.58 16.91 -29.65
C LYS A 427 6.81 16.20 -30.21
N GLN A 428 6.91 14.89 -30.04
CA GLN A 428 8.00 14.08 -30.58
C GLN A 428 7.96 14.03 -32.11
N GLU A 429 6.79 13.80 -32.69
CA GLU A 429 6.58 13.84 -34.14
C GLU A 429 6.95 15.20 -34.73
N ASN A 430 6.53 16.31 -34.11
CA ASN A 430 6.89 17.65 -34.54
C ASN A 430 8.41 17.92 -34.44
N SER A 431 9.08 17.40 -33.41
CA SER A 431 10.54 17.48 -33.29
C SER A 431 11.25 16.76 -34.45
N TYR A 432 10.75 15.58 -34.81
CA TYR A 432 11.25 14.82 -35.95
C TYR A 432 11.05 15.57 -37.28
N LEU A 433 9.84 16.09 -37.52
CA LEU A 433 9.53 16.90 -38.70
C LEU A 433 10.39 18.17 -38.77
N THR A 434 10.60 18.84 -37.63
CA THR A 434 11.47 20.02 -37.54
C THR A 434 12.92 19.68 -37.90
N THR A 435 13.39 18.51 -37.48
CA THR A 435 14.74 18.02 -37.81
C THR A 435 14.88 17.78 -39.31
N ILE A 436 13.90 17.10 -39.93
CA ILE A 436 13.86 16.90 -41.39
C ILE A 436 13.82 18.25 -42.11
N ALA A 437 12.95 19.18 -41.70
CA ALA A 437 12.83 20.49 -42.33
C ALA A 437 14.15 21.28 -42.28
N ARG A 438 14.87 21.23 -41.14
CA ARG A 438 16.20 21.84 -40.99
C ARG A 438 17.24 21.20 -41.91
N GLN A 439 17.17 19.88 -42.13
CA GLN A 439 18.08 19.18 -43.04
C GLN A 439 17.79 19.49 -44.52
N ILE A 440 16.52 19.60 -44.90
CA ILE A 440 16.10 19.86 -46.30
C ILE A 440 16.27 21.33 -46.69
N GLY A 441 16.09 22.27 -45.74
CA GLY A 441 16.14 23.72 -45.99
C GLY A 441 17.35 24.21 -46.81
N PRO A 442 18.59 23.83 -46.47
CA PRO A 442 19.78 24.19 -47.25
C PRO A 442 19.74 23.71 -48.70
N TYR A 443 19.22 22.50 -48.96
CA TYR A 443 19.10 21.96 -50.31
C TYR A 443 18.10 22.76 -51.14
N ILE A 444 16.93 23.10 -50.57
CA ILE A 444 15.92 23.95 -51.22
C ILE A 444 16.54 25.32 -51.57
N LEU A 445 17.29 25.93 -50.64
CA LEU A 445 17.98 27.20 -50.89
C LEU A 445 19.03 27.09 -52.00
N SER A 446 19.78 25.98 -52.06
CA SER A 446 20.73 25.76 -53.16
C SER A 446 20.03 25.61 -54.51
N ILE A 447 18.91 24.88 -54.57
CA ILE A 447 18.13 24.66 -55.79
C ILE A 447 17.51 25.98 -56.24
N ALA A 448 16.98 26.79 -55.32
CA ALA A 448 16.41 28.10 -55.63
C ALA A 448 17.47 29.03 -56.25
N LYS A 449 18.69 29.07 -55.69
CA LYS A 449 19.82 29.83 -56.26
C LYS A 449 20.24 29.33 -57.65
N VAL A 450 20.21 28.01 -57.88
CA VAL A 450 20.51 27.44 -59.20
C VAL A 450 19.41 27.81 -60.20
N LYS A 451 18.14 27.74 -59.80
CA LYS A 451 17.00 28.15 -60.63
C LYS A 451 17.08 29.62 -61.03
N GLU A 452 17.39 30.51 -60.09
CA GLU A 452 17.54 31.95 -60.35
C GLU A 452 18.66 32.27 -61.36
N ARG A 453 19.69 31.42 -61.44
CA ARG A 453 20.76 31.53 -62.45
C ARG A 453 20.36 30.99 -63.83
N LEU A 454 19.46 30.00 -63.86
CA LEU A 454 18.98 29.37 -65.10
C LEU A 454 17.82 30.14 -65.74
N GLU A 455 17.01 30.82 -64.94
CA GLU A 455 15.97 31.76 -65.36
C GLU A 455 16.31 33.17 -64.85
N PRO A 456 17.31 33.86 -65.42
CA PRO A 456 17.51 35.26 -65.09
C PRO A 456 16.23 35.99 -65.50
N ARG A 457 15.59 36.65 -64.55
CA ARG A 457 14.38 37.44 -64.82
C ARG A 457 14.67 38.35 -66.02
N LEU A 458 13.96 38.10 -67.12
CA LEU A 458 13.87 39.01 -68.25
C LEU A 458 13.21 40.30 -67.71
N PHE A 459 14.02 41.27 -67.34
CA PHE A 459 13.63 42.66 -67.17
C PHE A 459 14.38 43.50 -68.20
#